data_AF-X0W7K9-F1
#
_entry.id   AF-X0W7K9-F1
#
_cell.length_a   1.000
_cell.length_b   1.000
_cell.length_c   1.000
_cell.angle_alpha   90.00
_cell.angle_beta   90.00
_cell.angle_gamma   90.00
#
_symmetry.space_group_name_H-M   'P 1'
#
loop_
_entity.id
_entity.type
_entity.pdbx_description
1 polymer ?
#
loop_
_entity_poly.entity_id
_entity_poly.type
_entity_poly.pdbx_seq_one_letter_code
_entity_poly.pdbx_strand_id
1 'polypeptide(L)'
;GRNAEWAEQAVREAVSATETEAVDLNVVDLVADDLLSLLEAVDGREVQLVDRSVTLATKDAPIVHNNMNFAERFLDIISDPNIAFLLLSLGSIALFFAIINPDQIFPGVFGVIALIMAFFSLSVLPFNWAGLILILLAFALFAAEIFVTSGGILGIGGVVALVLGGLLLTWGNPPEFQVNRWLVISMAGAAGAFFLFVVTSIIRIRRQPAVTGLATLIGRRAVARSPLDPDGMVFVDGEYWSATVEEGSVEEGEEVVVTAI
;
A
#
# COMPACT_ATOMS: atom_id res chain seq x y z
N GLY A 1 -39.09 -13.47 28.24
CA GLY A 1 -38.79 -12.75 29.50
C GLY A 1 -38.39 -11.31 29.26
N ARG A 2 -37.70 -11.01 28.15
CA ARG A 2 -37.38 -9.64 27.71
C ARG A 2 -38.34 -9.14 26.65
N ASN A 3 -38.30 -7.84 26.41
CA ASN A 3 -39.12 -7.17 25.41
C ASN A 3 -38.75 -7.60 23.98
N ALA A 4 -39.49 -8.59 23.49
CA ALA A 4 -39.29 -9.17 22.16
C ALA A 4 -39.69 -8.20 21.04
N GLU A 5 -40.65 -7.32 21.30
CA GLU A 5 -41.13 -6.33 20.32
C GLU A 5 -40.05 -5.27 20.05
N TRP A 6 -39.42 -4.74 21.10
CA TRP A 6 -38.26 -3.87 20.95
C TRP A 6 -37.11 -4.57 20.22
N ALA A 7 -36.85 -5.84 20.53
CA ALA A 7 -35.80 -6.61 19.84
C ALA A 7 -36.09 -6.79 18.35
N GLU A 8 -37.35 -6.98 17.94
CA GLU A 8 -37.74 -7.01 16.52
C GLU A 8 -37.57 -5.64 15.85
N GLN A 9 -38.00 -4.57 16.51
CA GLN A 9 -37.83 -3.21 16.01
C GLN A 9 -36.35 -2.83 15.87
N ALA A 10 -35.48 -3.25 16.80
CA ALA A 10 -34.05 -2.98 16.72
C ALA A 10 -33.43 -3.57 15.44
N VAL A 11 -33.94 -4.71 14.96
CA VAL A 11 -33.49 -5.34 13.71
C VAL A 11 -34.15 -4.72 12.48
N ARG A 12 -35.46 -4.49 12.51
CA ARG A 12 -36.23 -4.02 11.34
C ARG A 12 -36.08 -2.53 11.07
N GLU A 13 -35.98 -1.75 12.13
CA GLU A 13 -36.09 -0.29 12.10
C GLU A 13 -34.83 0.40 12.62
N ALA A 14 -33.82 -0.37 13.07
CA ALA A 14 -32.56 0.15 13.60
C ALA A 14 -32.75 1.14 14.78
N VAL A 15 -33.77 0.90 15.61
CA VAL A 15 -33.99 1.69 16.84
C VAL A 15 -32.90 1.41 17.87
N SER A 16 -32.50 2.46 18.59
CA SER A 16 -31.53 2.39 19.69
C SER A 16 -32.17 2.91 20.98
N ALA A 17 -31.80 2.34 22.12
CA ALA A 17 -32.23 2.79 23.44
C ALA A 17 -31.01 3.18 24.28
N THR A 18 -31.13 4.26 25.03
CA THR A 18 -30.17 4.64 26.07
C THR A 18 -30.22 3.65 27.25
N GLU A 19 -29.23 3.70 28.14
CA GLU A 19 -29.13 2.78 29.28
C GLU A 19 -30.38 2.82 30.18
N THR A 20 -30.97 4.00 30.37
CA THR A 20 -32.18 4.16 31.21
C THR A 20 -33.43 3.64 30.48
N GLU A 21 -33.57 3.99 29.19
CA GLU A 21 -34.67 3.49 28.35
C GLU A 21 -34.63 1.96 28.23
N ALA A 22 -33.45 1.35 28.17
CA ALA A 22 -33.30 -0.10 28.09
C ALA A 22 -33.80 -0.83 29.35
N VAL A 23 -33.68 -0.20 30.54
CA VAL A 23 -34.26 -0.72 31.79
C VAL A 23 -35.78 -0.56 31.77
N ASP A 24 -36.28 0.63 31.42
CA ASP A 24 -37.72 0.92 31.37
C ASP A 24 -38.45 0.02 30.36
N LEU A 25 -37.82 -0.24 29.21
CA LEU A 25 -38.33 -1.14 28.17
C LEU A 25 -38.12 -2.61 28.50
N ASN A 26 -37.52 -2.96 29.65
CA ASN A 26 -37.19 -4.33 30.05
C ASN A 26 -36.38 -5.10 28.99
N VAL A 27 -35.42 -4.41 28.39
CA VAL A 27 -34.40 -4.97 27.50
C VAL A 27 -33.21 -5.49 28.33
N VAL A 28 -32.84 -4.75 29.39
CA VAL A 28 -31.82 -5.14 30.38
C VAL A 28 -32.42 -5.17 31.79
N ASP A 29 -31.67 -5.70 32.77
CA ASP A 29 -32.14 -5.84 34.15
C ASP A 29 -31.94 -4.60 35.03
N LEU A 30 -30.81 -3.93 34.85
CA LEU A 30 -30.36 -2.81 35.66
C LEU A 30 -29.21 -2.10 34.97
N VAL A 31 -28.90 -0.90 35.46
CA VAL A 31 -27.70 -0.14 35.13
C VAL A 31 -26.90 0.03 36.42
N ALA A 32 -25.57 -0.07 36.31
CA ALA A 32 -24.63 0.15 37.40
C ALA A 32 -23.48 1.03 36.90
N ASP A 33 -22.97 1.89 37.78
CA ASP A 33 -21.95 2.89 37.42
C ASP A 33 -20.55 2.27 37.23
N ASP A 34 -20.27 1.16 37.94
CA ASP A 34 -19.01 0.45 37.88
C ASP A 34 -19.16 -1.05 38.22
N LEU A 35 -18.05 -1.79 38.14
CA LEU A 35 -18.04 -3.22 38.43
C LEU A 35 -18.41 -3.55 39.88
N LEU A 36 -18.02 -2.71 40.85
CA LEU A 36 -18.27 -2.99 42.27
C LEU A 36 -19.75 -2.80 42.60
N SER A 37 -20.33 -1.68 42.17
CA SER A 37 -21.77 -1.42 42.28
C SER A 37 -22.61 -2.48 41.55
N LEU A 38 -22.16 -2.97 40.39
CA LEU A 38 -22.79 -4.08 39.70
C LEU A 38 -22.79 -5.36 40.56
N LEU A 39 -21.63 -5.74 41.12
CA LEU A 39 -21.48 -6.94 41.94
C LEU A 39 -22.35 -6.88 43.21
N GLU A 40 -22.51 -5.70 43.80
CA GLU A 40 -23.43 -5.50 44.93
C GLU A 40 -24.90 -5.57 44.48
N ALA A 41 -25.26 -4.98 43.35
CA ALA A 41 -26.65 -4.90 42.87
C ALA A 41 -27.21 -6.25 42.38
N VAL A 42 -26.34 -7.16 41.92
CA VAL A 42 -26.73 -8.50 41.45
C VAL A 42 -26.62 -9.58 42.53
N ASP A 43 -26.02 -9.27 43.68
CA ASP A 43 -25.88 -10.22 44.78
C ASP A 43 -27.26 -10.67 45.29
N GLY A 44 -27.43 -11.98 45.49
CA GLY A 44 -28.70 -12.57 45.93
C GLY A 44 -29.78 -12.65 44.86
N ARG A 45 -29.56 -12.15 43.63
CA ARG A 45 -30.52 -12.32 42.53
C ARG A 45 -30.51 -13.76 42.02
N GLU A 46 -31.68 -14.26 41.65
CA GLU A 46 -31.84 -15.58 41.03
C GLU A 46 -31.74 -15.46 39.51
N VAL A 47 -30.88 -16.27 38.89
CA VAL A 47 -30.72 -16.32 37.43
C VAL A 47 -31.06 -17.72 36.90
N GLN A 48 -31.85 -17.76 35.83
CA GLN A 48 -32.12 -18.99 35.09
C GLN A 48 -30.96 -19.29 34.13
N LEU A 49 -30.23 -20.36 34.42
CA LEU A 49 -29.37 -21.03 33.44
C LEU A 49 -30.22 -22.01 32.63
N VAL A 50 -29.64 -22.52 31.54
CA VAL A 50 -30.31 -23.49 30.64
C VAL A 50 -30.90 -24.68 31.41
N ASP A 51 -30.19 -25.15 32.43
CA ASP A 51 -30.53 -26.39 33.13
C ASP A 51 -30.96 -26.20 34.59
N ARG A 52 -30.79 -25.00 35.17
CA ARG A 52 -31.06 -24.75 36.61
C ARG A 52 -31.21 -23.27 36.94
N SER A 53 -31.93 -23.00 38.03
CA SER A 53 -31.90 -21.69 38.69
C SER A 53 -30.70 -21.61 39.64
N VAL A 54 -29.98 -20.49 39.64
CA VAL A 54 -28.85 -20.25 40.56
C VAL A 54 -28.98 -18.88 41.17
N THR A 55 -28.85 -18.79 42.49
CA THR A 55 -28.72 -17.51 43.20
C THR A 55 -27.28 -17.01 43.10
N LEU A 56 -27.09 -15.78 42.64
CA LEU A 56 -25.79 -15.13 42.54
C LEU A 56 -25.24 -14.79 43.92
N ALA A 57 -23.95 -15.08 44.14
CA ALA A 57 -23.20 -14.69 45.33
C ALA A 57 -21.96 -13.92 44.86
N THR A 58 -22.09 -12.61 44.74
CA THR A 58 -21.13 -11.72 44.05
C THR A 58 -20.50 -10.68 44.99
N LYS A 59 -21.09 -10.41 46.15
CA LYS A 59 -20.65 -9.35 47.08
C LYS A 59 -19.18 -9.44 47.52
N ASP A 60 -18.69 -10.66 47.79
CA ASP A 60 -17.30 -10.94 48.20
C ASP A 60 -16.54 -11.80 47.19
N ALA A 61 -17.03 -11.87 45.94
CA ALA A 61 -16.43 -12.71 44.92
C ALA A 61 -15.07 -12.13 44.47
N PRO A 62 -14.01 -12.95 44.33
CA PRO A 62 -12.73 -12.48 43.83
C PRO A 62 -12.84 -12.07 42.36
N ILE A 63 -12.43 -10.84 42.05
CA ILE A 63 -12.42 -10.34 40.67
C ILE A 63 -11.15 -10.86 39.96
N VAL A 64 -11.35 -11.69 38.95
CA VAL A 64 -10.28 -12.19 38.08
C VAL A 64 -10.40 -11.55 36.71
N HIS A 65 -9.46 -10.67 36.37
CA HIS A 65 -9.40 -10.06 35.06
C HIS A 65 -8.77 -11.02 34.05
N ASN A 66 -9.57 -11.46 33.08
CA ASN A 66 -9.07 -12.20 31.93
C ASN A 66 -8.71 -11.22 30.81
N ASN A 67 -7.49 -10.69 30.86
CA ASN A 67 -6.99 -9.78 29.84
C ASN A 67 -6.57 -10.55 28.58
N MET A 68 -6.58 -9.85 27.44
CA MET A 68 -6.09 -10.42 26.18
C MET A 68 -4.64 -10.90 26.33
N ASN A 69 -4.37 -12.11 25.89
CA ASN A 69 -3.01 -12.61 25.79
C ASN A 69 -2.26 -11.96 24.61
N PHE A 70 -0.95 -12.21 24.48
CA PHE A 70 -0.14 -11.63 23.39
C PHE A 70 -0.71 -11.95 21.99
N ALA A 71 -1.16 -13.19 21.78
CA ALA A 71 -1.71 -13.60 20.49
C ALA A 71 -3.03 -12.88 20.21
N GLU A 72 -3.95 -12.82 21.18
CA GLU A 72 -5.22 -12.09 21.06
C GLU A 72 -5.00 -10.61 20.80
N ARG A 73 -4.04 -9.96 21.47
CA ARG A 73 -3.65 -8.58 21.19
C ARG A 73 -3.14 -8.39 19.77
N PHE A 74 -2.31 -9.30 19.30
CA PHE A 74 -1.80 -9.24 17.94
C PHE A 74 -2.91 -9.43 16.91
N LEU A 75 -3.82 -10.39 17.15
CA LEU A 75 -5.00 -10.65 16.32
C LEU A 75 -5.96 -9.46 16.28
N ASP A 76 -6.15 -8.78 17.41
CA ASP A 76 -6.97 -7.57 17.51
C ASP A 76 -6.38 -6.41 16.71
N ILE A 77 -5.06 -6.18 16.85
CA ILE A 77 -4.34 -5.17 16.06
C ILE A 77 -4.51 -5.45 14.56
N ILE A 78 -4.24 -6.68 14.10
CA ILE A 78 -4.35 -6.99 12.66
C ILE A 78 -5.80 -7.00 12.18
N SER A 79 -6.80 -7.07 13.07
CA SER A 79 -8.22 -6.97 12.71
C SER A 79 -8.69 -5.53 12.48
N ASP A 80 -7.76 -4.57 12.46
CA ASP A 80 -8.03 -3.18 12.06
C ASP A 80 -8.03 -3.04 10.51
N PRO A 81 -9.12 -2.51 9.91
CA PRO A 81 -9.21 -2.24 8.46
C PRO A 81 -8.08 -1.39 7.90
N ASN A 82 -7.57 -0.44 8.68
CA ASN A 82 -6.44 0.41 8.30
C ASN A 82 -5.16 -0.42 8.15
N ILE A 83 -4.93 -1.35 9.07
CA ILE A 83 -3.78 -2.24 9.01
C ILE A 83 -3.92 -3.20 7.83
N ALA A 84 -5.11 -3.74 7.57
CA ALA A 84 -5.39 -4.54 6.38
C ALA A 84 -5.02 -3.79 5.09
N PHE A 85 -5.50 -2.54 4.96
CA PHE A 85 -5.23 -1.68 3.80
C PHE A 85 -3.73 -1.36 3.64
N LEU A 86 -3.03 -1.07 4.74
CA LEU A 86 -1.58 -0.83 4.75
C LEU A 86 -0.80 -2.08 4.33
N LEU A 87 -1.15 -3.24 4.88
CA LEU A 87 -0.50 -4.52 4.56
C LEU A 87 -0.75 -4.93 3.10
N LEU A 88 -1.96 -4.73 2.57
CA LEU A 88 -2.25 -4.93 1.14
C LEU A 88 -1.37 -4.02 0.28
N SER A 89 -1.28 -2.75 0.65
CA SER A 89 -0.55 -1.74 -0.12
C SER A 89 0.95 -2.02 -0.10
N LEU A 90 1.54 -2.14 1.09
CA LEU A 90 2.96 -2.42 1.27
C LEU A 90 3.35 -3.79 0.73
N GLY A 91 2.50 -4.80 0.94
CA GLY A 91 2.71 -6.14 0.42
C GLY A 91 2.74 -6.17 -1.11
N SER A 92 1.82 -5.47 -1.76
CA SER A 92 1.79 -5.33 -3.22
C SER A 92 3.03 -4.61 -3.76
N ILE A 93 3.45 -3.52 -3.12
CA ILE A 93 4.67 -2.78 -3.50
C ILE A 93 5.92 -3.66 -3.32
N ALA A 94 6.05 -4.34 -2.17
CA ALA A 94 7.22 -5.16 -1.87
C ALA A 94 7.35 -6.35 -2.82
N LEU A 95 6.22 -7.00 -3.14
CA LEU A 95 6.17 -8.07 -4.13
C LEU A 95 6.58 -7.56 -5.52
N PHE A 96 6.10 -6.38 -5.92
CA PHE A 96 6.52 -5.76 -7.17
C PHE A 96 8.03 -5.49 -7.22
N PHE A 97 8.62 -4.94 -6.16
CA PHE A 97 10.06 -4.73 -6.08
C PHE A 97 10.86 -6.04 -6.18
N ALA A 98 10.35 -7.13 -5.58
CA ALA A 98 10.96 -8.45 -5.67
C ALA A 98 10.93 -9.02 -7.11
N ILE A 99 9.88 -8.71 -7.89
CA ILE A 99 9.77 -9.12 -9.30
C ILE A 99 10.80 -8.38 -10.17
N ILE A 100 11.04 -7.08 -9.91
CA ILE A 100 12.02 -6.29 -10.67
C ILE A 100 13.46 -6.60 -10.29
N ASN A 101 13.72 -6.91 -9.02
CA ASN A 101 15.07 -7.18 -8.49
C ASN A 101 15.12 -8.59 -7.89
N PRO A 102 15.26 -9.64 -8.74
CA PRO A 102 15.20 -11.04 -8.29
C PRO A 102 16.30 -11.41 -7.28
N ASP A 103 17.40 -10.67 -7.26
CA ASP A 103 18.51 -10.83 -6.33
C ASP A 103 18.13 -10.44 -4.88
N GLN A 104 17.09 -9.63 -4.70
CA GLN A 104 16.61 -9.20 -3.39
C GLN A 104 15.46 -10.09 -2.91
N ILE A 105 15.79 -11.08 -2.09
CA ILE A 105 14.83 -12.00 -1.49
C ILE A 105 13.96 -11.32 -0.43
N PHE A 106 14.52 -10.34 0.30
CA PHE A 106 13.87 -9.71 1.45
C PHE A 106 12.51 -9.06 1.11
N PRO A 107 12.39 -8.19 0.08
CA PRO A 107 11.11 -7.62 -0.32
C PRO A 107 10.07 -8.67 -0.71
N GLY A 108 10.49 -9.77 -1.33
CA GLY A 108 9.59 -10.85 -1.75
C GLY A 108 8.98 -11.58 -0.56
N VAL A 109 9.82 -11.98 0.39
CA VAL A 109 9.37 -12.65 1.62
C VAL A 109 8.48 -11.73 2.45
N PHE A 110 8.91 -10.48 2.65
CA PHE A 110 8.11 -9.48 3.36
C PHE A 110 6.77 -9.24 2.66
N GLY A 111 6.77 -9.10 1.33
CA GLY A 111 5.56 -8.86 0.54
C GLY A 111 4.56 -10.00 0.65
N VAL A 112 5.01 -11.25 0.54
CA VAL A 112 4.15 -12.44 0.69
C VAL A 112 3.57 -12.52 2.11
N ILE A 113 4.40 -12.34 3.15
CA ILE A 113 3.93 -12.37 4.54
C ILE A 113 2.91 -11.24 4.77
N ALA A 114 3.20 -10.02 4.31
CA ALA A 114 2.30 -8.88 4.46
C ALA A 114 0.96 -9.13 3.76
N LEU A 115 0.97 -9.70 2.56
CA LEU A 115 -0.26 -10.05 1.84
C LEU A 115 -1.05 -11.14 2.56
N ILE A 116 -0.40 -12.20 3.06
CA ILE A 116 -1.07 -13.25 3.84
C ILE A 116 -1.74 -12.65 5.08
N MET A 117 -1.03 -11.78 5.80
CA MET A 117 -1.56 -11.10 6.99
C MET A 117 -2.72 -10.16 6.65
N ALA A 118 -2.64 -9.45 5.52
CA ALA A 118 -3.74 -8.65 4.99
C ALA A 118 -4.98 -9.51 4.67
N PHE A 119 -4.81 -10.64 3.98
CA PHE A 119 -5.92 -11.55 3.67
C PHE A 119 -6.51 -12.17 4.93
N PHE A 120 -5.69 -12.48 5.92
CA PHE A 120 -6.18 -12.92 7.23
C PHE A 120 -7.05 -11.84 7.89
N SER A 121 -6.59 -10.59 7.92
CA SER A 121 -7.37 -9.45 8.44
C SER A 121 -8.72 -9.32 7.73
N LEU A 122 -8.73 -9.38 6.39
CA LEU A 122 -9.95 -9.35 5.59
C LEU A 122 -10.85 -10.59 5.79
N SER A 123 -10.33 -11.71 6.28
CA SER A 123 -11.16 -12.89 6.57
C SER A 123 -12.02 -12.72 7.82
N VAL A 124 -11.61 -11.82 8.73
CA VAL A 124 -12.32 -11.51 9.98
C VAL A 124 -13.31 -10.35 9.78
N LEU A 125 -13.01 -9.44 8.84
CA LEU A 125 -13.82 -8.27 8.52
C LEU A 125 -14.77 -8.52 7.34
N PRO A 126 -16.02 -8.02 7.36
CA PRO A 126 -16.85 -8.02 6.15
C PRO A 126 -16.20 -7.09 5.11
N PHE A 127 -15.66 -7.63 4.03
CA PHE A 127 -14.98 -6.85 2.98
C PHE A 127 -15.67 -6.95 1.63
N ASN A 128 -15.41 -5.97 0.76
CA ASN A 128 -15.91 -5.91 -0.60
C ASN A 128 -14.83 -6.32 -1.60
N TRP A 129 -15.14 -7.34 -2.41
CA TRP A 129 -14.27 -7.83 -3.49
C TRP A 129 -13.89 -6.76 -4.51
N ALA A 130 -14.80 -5.83 -4.82
CA ALA A 130 -14.49 -4.73 -5.74
C ALA A 130 -13.38 -3.85 -5.18
N GLY A 131 -13.40 -3.55 -3.87
CA GLY A 131 -12.37 -2.76 -3.22
C GLY A 131 -11.00 -3.45 -3.27
N LEU A 132 -10.96 -4.75 -2.93
CA LEU A 132 -9.75 -5.56 -3.00
C LEU A 132 -9.16 -5.60 -4.42
N ILE A 133 -9.98 -5.90 -5.42
CA ILE A 133 -9.53 -6.00 -6.83
C ILE A 133 -9.01 -4.65 -7.31
N LEU A 134 -9.66 -3.54 -6.96
CA LEU A 134 -9.20 -2.20 -7.32
C LEU A 134 -7.85 -1.84 -6.68
N ILE A 135 -7.59 -2.26 -5.44
CA ILE A 135 -6.28 -2.06 -4.79
C ILE A 135 -5.19 -2.85 -5.53
N LEU A 136 -5.44 -4.13 -5.82
CA LEU A 136 -4.49 -4.96 -6.56
C LEU A 136 -4.26 -4.42 -7.97
N LEU A 137 -5.32 -3.97 -8.64
CA LEU A 137 -5.25 -3.31 -9.94
C LEU A 137 -4.43 -2.02 -9.87
N ALA A 138 -4.58 -1.22 -8.81
CA ALA A 138 -3.81 0.01 -8.63
C ALA A 138 -2.31 -0.27 -8.66
N PHE A 139 -1.85 -1.26 -7.87
CA PHE A 139 -0.45 -1.64 -7.85
C PHE A 139 0.02 -2.32 -9.13
N ALA A 140 -0.86 -3.05 -9.82
CA ALA A 140 -0.57 -3.58 -11.15
C ALA A 140 -0.42 -2.46 -12.21
N LEU A 141 -1.24 -1.40 -12.17
CA LEU A 141 -1.15 -0.25 -13.08
C LEU A 141 0.11 0.57 -12.81
N PHE A 142 0.41 0.79 -11.53
CA PHE A 142 1.66 1.37 -11.07
C PHE A 142 2.89 0.60 -11.56
N ALA A 143 2.87 -0.73 -11.41
CA ALA A 143 3.90 -1.61 -11.95
C ALA A 143 4.01 -1.49 -13.48
N ALA A 144 2.87 -1.49 -14.18
CA ALA A 144 2.81 -1.42 -15.63
C ALA A 144 3.35 -0.09 -16.19
N GLU A 145 3.15 1.04 -15.51
CA GLU A 145 3.69 2.35 -15.92
C GLU A 145 5.21 2.35 -16.05
N ILE A 146 5.92 1.54 -15.25
CA ILE A 146 7.38 1.46 -15.29
C ILE A 146 7.86 0.76 -16.58
N PHE A 147 7.12 -0.26 -17.05
CA PHE A 147 7.46 -0.99 -18.28
C PHE A 147 6.92 -0.32 -19.53
N VAL A 148 5.67 0.10 -19.48
CA VAL A 148 4.95 0.79 -20.55
C VAL A 148 4.87 2.26 -20.13
N THR A 149 5.92 3.02 -20.43
CA THR A 149 5.97 4.46 -20.12
C THR A 149 4.81 5.17 -20.83
N SER A 150 3.67 5.31 -20.15
CA SER A 150 2.40 5.77 -20.72
C SER A 150 2.26 7.29 -20.66
N GLY A 151 3.25 7.96 -20.05
CA GLY A 151 3.21 9.39 -19.77
C GLY A 151 2.40 9.73 -18.52
N GLY A 152 2.17 8.76 -17.62
CA GLY A 152 1.46 8.95 -16.35
C GLY A 152 -0.03 8.59 -16.37
N ILE A 153 -0.57 8.07 -17.48
CA ILE A 153 -1.98 7.68 -17.58
C ILE A 153 -2.27 6.48 -16.66
N LEU A 154 -1.42 5.44 -16.68
CA LEU A 154 -1.57 4.28 -15.79
C LEU A 154 -1.29 4.68 -14.35
N GLY A 155 -0.36 5.61 -14.11
CA GLY A 155 -0.13 6.21 -12.79
C GLY A 155 -1.37 6.89 -12.21
N ILE A 156 -2.04 7.76 -12.98
CA ILE A 156 -3.28 8.41 -12.56
C ILE A 156 -4.39 7.38 -12.34
N GLY A 157 -4.52 6.41 -13.26
CA GLY A 157 -5.45 5.30 -13.13
C GLY A 157 -5.21 4.48 -11.86
N GLY A 158 -3.95 4.25 -11.51
CA GLY A 158 -3.52 3.57 -10.28
C GLY A 158 -3.91 4.35 -9.03
N VAL A 159 -3.70 5.67 -9.00
CA VAL A 159 -4.12 6.52 -7.87
C VAL A 159 -5.64 6.48 -7.70
N VAL A 160 -6.41 6.62 -8.79
CA VAL A 160 -7.87 6.56 -8.74
C VAL A 160 -8.35 5.18 -8.27
N ALA A 161 -7.77 4.11 -8.81
CA ALA A 161 -8.07 2.74 -8.41
C ALA A 161 -7.74 2.49 -6.93
N LEU A 162 -6.64 3.04 -6.42
CA LEU A 162 -6.25 2.88 -5.01
C LEU A 162 -7.21 3.63 -4.08
N VAL A 163 -7.63 4.84 -4.45
CA VAL A 163 -8.61 5.62 -3.67
C VAL A 163 -9.96 4.91 -3.65
N LEU A 164 -10.49 4.55 -4.81
CA LEU A 164 -11.77 3.83 -4.90
C LEU A 164 -11.69 2.47 -4.21
N GLY A 165 -10.57 1.77 -4.38
CA GLY A 165 -10.31 0.49 -3.75
C GLY A 165 -10.33 0.58 -2.23
N GLY A 166 -9.59 1.54 -1.65
CA GLY A 166 -9.55 1.77 -0.21
C GLY A 166 -10.90 2.19 0.38
N LEU A 167 -11.66 3.05 -0.32
CA LEU A 167 -12.99 3.47 0.12
C LEU A 167 -14.02 2.34 0.02
N LEU A 168 -13.93 1.49 -1.00
CA LEU A 168 -14.87 0.39 -1.21
C LEU A 168 -14.54 -0.85 -0.37
N LEU A 169 -13.28 -1.04 0.03
CA LEU A 169 -12.78 -2.27 0.68
C LEU A 169 -13.65 -2.74 1.85
N THR A 170 -14.09 -1.82 2.69
CA THR A 170 -14.94 -2.09 3.87
C THR A 170 -16.23 -1.28 3.84
N TRP A 171 -16.68 -0.91 2.64
CA TRP A 171 -17.91 -0.15 2.47
C TRP A 171 -19.12 -0.95 2.94
N GLY A 172 -19.96 -0.35 3.77
CA GLY A 172 -21.14 -1.00 4.37
C GLY A 172 -20.95 -1.43 5.83
N ASN A 173 -19.72 -1.39 6.36
CA ASN A 173 -19.47 -1.59 7.78
C ASN A 173 -19.76 -0.32 8.60
N PRO A 174 -19.92 -0.42 9.93
CA PRO A 174 -19.94 0.75 10.81
C PRO A 174 -18.71 1.63 10.61
N PRO A 175 -18.79 2.96 10.84
CA PRO A 175 -17.69 3.90 10.59
C PRO A 175 -16.36 3.51 11.27
N GLU A 176 -16.42 2.85 12.42
CA GLU A 176 -15.25 2.40 13.19
C GLU A 176 -14.51 1.24 12.49
N PHE A 177 -15.23 0.45 11.70
CA PHE A 177 -14.71 -0.70 10.92
C PHE A 177 -14.53 -0.36 9.44
N GLN A 178 -14.45 0.93 9.10
CA GLN A 178 -14.08 1.40 7.77
C GLN A 178 -12.62 1.82 7.72
N VAL A 179 -11.98 1.63 6.56
CA VAL A 179 -10.67 2.22 6.30
C VAL A 179 -10.78 3.74 6.44
N ASN A 180 -9.88 4.32 7.22
CA ASN A 180 -9.84 5.75 7.46
C ASN A 180 -9.61 6.51 6.14
N ARG A 181 -10.52 7.41 5.79
CA ARG A 181 -10.48 8.19 4.54
C ARG A 181 -9.18 9.00 4.41
N TRP A 182 -8.68 9.55 5.52
CA TRP A 182 -7.42 10.28 5.53
C TRP A 182 -6.24 9.37 5.23
N LEU A 183 -6.26 8.12 5.73
CA LEU A 183 -5.24 7.14 5.42
C LEU A 183 -5.24 6.78 3.93
N VAL A 184 -6.43 6.55 3.35
CA VAL A 184 -6.58 6.27 1.92
C VAL A 184 -6.00 7.40 1.08
N ILE A 185 -6.39 8.66 1.35
CA ILE A 185 -5.90 9.82 0.61
C ILE A 185 -4.39 10.00 0.80
N SER A 186 -3.89 9.79 2.02
CA SER A 186 -2.46 9.93 2.33
C SER A 186 -1.62 8.88 1.62
N MET A 187 -2.06 7.62 1.62
CA MET A 187 -1.39 6.52 0.91
C MET A 187 -1.44 6.73 -0.61
N ALA A 188 -2.60 7.12 -1.15
CA ALA A 188 -2.75 7.41 -2.58
C ALA A 188 -1.90 8.60 -3.01
N GLY A 189 -1.82 9.65 -2.18
CA GLY A 189 -0.96 10.80 -2.39
C GLY A 189 0.52 10.43 -2.36
N ALA A 190 0.94 9.62 -1.38
CA ALA A 190 2.32 9.13 -1.27
C ALA A 190 2.72 8.25 -2.47
N ALA A 191 1.86 7.30 -2.85
CA ALA A 191 2.08 6.45 -4.03
C ALA A 191 2.12 7.30 -5.31
N GLY A 192 1.15 8.20 -5.51
CA GLY A 192 1.11 9.09 -6.68
C GLY A 192 2.33 10.00 -6.77
N ALA A 193 2.78 10.59 -5.65
CA ALA A 193 3.97 11.43 -5.59
C ALA A 193 5.24 10.63 -5.90
N PHE A 194 5.37 9.41 -5.35
CA PHE A 194 6.47 8.51 -5.66
C PHE A 194 6.52 8.16 -7.15
N PHE A 195 5.38 7.81 -7.76
CA PHE A 195 5.31 7.51 -9.19
C PHE A 195 5.63 8.71 -10.06
N LEU A 196 5.11 9.89 -9.72
CA LEU A 196 5.43 11.13 -10.43
C LEU A 196 6.94 11.41 -10.37
N PHE A 197 7.56 11.22 -9.21
CA PHE A 197 9.01 11.35 -9.05
C PHE A 197 9.79 10.36 -9.93
N VAL A 198 9.39 9.08 -9.97
CA VAL A 198 10.03 8.06 -10.81
C VAL A 198 9.91 8.40 -12.29
N VAL A 199 8.70 8.72 -12.77
CA VAL A 199 8.45 9.05 -14.18
C VAL A 199 9.23 10.28 -14.61
N THR A 200 9.20 11.36 -13.82
CA THR A 200 9.95 12.59 -14.10
C THR A 200 11.46 12.35 -14.11
N SER A 201 11.96 11.50 -13.22
CA SER A 201 13.38 11.10 -13.19
C SER A 201 13.78 10.29 -14.42
N ILE A 202 12.97 9.31 -14.84
CA ILE A 202 13.22 8.52 -16.06
C ILE A 202 13.22 9.42 -17.29
N ILE A 203 12.23 10.31 -17.42
CA ILE A 203 12.17 11.27 -18.53
C ILE A 203 13.39 12.18 -18.52
N ARG A 204 13.81 12.65 -17.34
CA ARG A 204 15.00 13.50 -17.20
C ARG A 204 16.26 12.76 -17.65
N ILE A 205 16.43 11.49 -17.26
CA ILE A 205 17.57 10.65 -17.66
C ILE A 205 17.55 10.42 -19.17
N ARG A 206 16.39 10.08 -19.76
CA ARG A 206 16.26 9.87 -21.21
C ARG A 206 16.48 11.12 -22.05
N ARG A 207 16.22 12.31 -21.48
CA ARG A 207 16.45 13.61 -22.14
C ARG A 207 17.87 14.13 -21.96
N GLN A 208 18.70 13.50 -21.14
CA GLN A 208 20.12 13.86 -21.11
C GLN A 208 20.77 13.38 -22.41
N PRO A 209 21.54 14.24 -23.10
CA PRO A 209 22.27 13.83 -24.28
C PRO A 209 23.17 12.64 -23.91
N ALA A 210 23.22 11.63 -24.78
CA ALA A 210 24.07 10.47 -24.58
C ALA A 210 25.52 10.96 -24.42
N VAL A 211 26.07 10.84 -23.20
CA VAL A 211 27.44 11.27 -22.88
C VAL A 211 28.47 10.24 -23.38
N THR A 212 28.01 9.19 -24.07
CA THR A 212 28.85 8.08 -24.55
C THR A 212 28.45 7.68 -25.96
N GLY A 213 29.46 7.48 -26.82
CA GLY A 213 29.32 6.96 -28.17
C GLY A 213 29.94 7.87 -29.21
N LEU A 214 30.13 7.33 -30.42
CA LEU A 214 30.70 8.00 -31.59
C LEU A 214 30.27 9.47 -31.73
N ALA A 215 29.00 9.80 -31.52
CA ALA A 215 28.46 11.16 -31.64
C ALA A 215 29.14 12.24 -30.77
N THR A 216 29.90 11.89 -29.72
CA THR A 216 30.73 12.85 -28.96
C THR A 216 32.02 13.24 -29.66
N LEU A 217 32.45 12.47 -30.68
CA LEU A 217 33.63 12.78 -31.48
C LEU A 217 33.38 13.97 -32.40
N ILE A 218 32.13 14.21 -32.85
CA ILE A 218 31.78 15.35 -33.68
C ILE A 218 32.11 16.66 -32.95
N GLY A 219 32.98 17.48 -33.54
CA GLY A 219 33.50 18.73 -32.97
C GLY A 219 34.75 18.58 -32.10
N ARG A 220 35.24 17.35 -31.85
CA ARG A 220 36.51 17.12 -31.16
C ARG A 220 37.69 17.26 -32.11
N ARG A 221 38.84 17.65 -31.53
CA ARG A 221 40.13 17.67 -32.23
C ARG A 221 40.75 16.28 -32.20
N ALA A 222 41.19 15.81 -33.35
CA ALA A 222 41.92 14.56 -33.53
C ALA A 222 43.28 14.88 -34.16
N VAL A 223 44.28 14.03 -33.93
CA VAL A 223 45.60 14.17 -34.54
C VAL A 223 45.78 13.08 -35.60
N ALA A 224 46.16 13.46 -36.81
CA ALA A 224 46.49 12.51 -37.88
C ALA A 224 47.70 11.66 -37.47
N ARG A 225 47.57 10.33 -37.57
CA ARG A 225 48.63 9.35 -37.29
C ARG A 225 49.08 8.59 -38.54
N SER A 226 48.36 8.77 -39.64
CA SER A 226 48.83 8.49 -40.99
C SER A 226 48.48 9.69 -41.86
N PRO A 227 49.08 9.84 -43.05
CA PRO A 227 48.53 10.73 -44.07
C PRO A 227 47.08 10.33 -44.39
N LEU A 228 46.19 11.31 -44.56
CA LEU A 228 44.81 11.09 -45.06
C LEU A 228 44.73 11.61 -46.50
N ASP A 229 44.54 10.71 -47.47
CA ASP A 229 44.29 11.03 -48.89
C ASP A 229 43.57 9.87 -49.61
N PRO A 230 42.23 9.81 -49.59
CA PRO A 230 41.33 10.53 -48.69
C PRO A 230 41.19 9.83 -47.32
N ASP A 231 41.55 8.55 -47.22
CA ASP A 231 41.42 7.73 -46.01
C ASP A 231 42.71 7.67 -45.21
N GLY A 232 42.60 7.55 -43.89
CA GLY A 232 43.72 7.34 -42.98
C GLY A 232 43.28 7.12 -41.54
N MET A 233 44.22 7.25 -40.60
CA MET A 233 43.99 7.03 -39.18
C MET A 233 44.20 8.31 -38.38
N VAL A 234 43.25 8.60 -37.50
CA VAL A 234 43.33 9.73 -36.55
C VAL A 234 43.27 9.21 -35.12
N PHE A 235 43.88 9.94 -34.20
CA PHE A 235 43.85 9.65 -32.77
C PHE A 235 42.99 10.68 -32.05
N VAL A 236 41.90 10.23 -31.41
CA VAL A 236 40.94 11.09 -30.70
C VAL A 236 40.51 10.42 -29.39
N ASP A 237 40.48 11.20 -28.30
CA ASP A 237 40.08 10.77 -26.94
C ASP A 237 40.72 9.44 -26.46
N GLY A 238 41.94 9.13 -26.91
CA GLY A 238 42.72 7.96 -26.47
C GLY A 238 42.62 6.74 -27.38
N GLU A 239 41.87 6.83 -28.49
CA GLU A 239 41.61 5.72 -29.40
C GLU A 239 42.03 6.05 -30.85
N TYR A 240 42.37 5.01 -31.62
CA TYR A 240 42.67 5.12 -33.05
C TYR A 240 41.41 4.87 -33.87
N TRP A 241 41.06 5.82 -34.73
CA TRP A 241 39.87 5.79 -35.57
C TRP A 241 40.25 5.91 -37.04
N SER A 242 39.56 5.15 -37.90
CA SER A 242 39.63 5.36 -39.35
C SER A 242 38.85 6.61 -39.69
N ALA A 243 39.45 7.50 -40.47
CA ALA A 243 38.82 8.76 -40.89
C ALA A 243 39.09 9.03 -42.36
N THR A 244 38.16 9.74 -42.97
CA THR A 244 38.23 10.17 -44.37
C THR A 244 38.19 11.70 -44.39
N VAL A 245 39.09 12.34 -45.13
CA VAL A 245 39.12 13.79 -45.31
C VAL A 245 38.04 14.23 -46.31
N GLU A 246 37.28 15.27 -45.98
CA GLU A 246 36.24 15.81 -46.88
C GLU A 246 36.85 16.56 -48.07
N GLU A 247 37.91 17.35 -47.85
CA GLU A 247 38.60 18.12 -48.89
C GLU A 247 40.11 18.21 -48.61
N GLY A 248 40.93 17.96 -49.63
CA GLY A 248 42.39 18.08 -49.56
C GLY A 248 43.09 16.82 -49.05
N SER A 249 44.33 16.98 -48.57
CA SER A 249 45.15 15.93 -47.97
C SER A 249 45.70 16.43 -46.63
N VAL A 250 45.76 15.56 -45.62
CA VAL A 250 46.27 15.89 -44.28
C VAL A 250 47.55 15.10 -44.04
N GLU A 251 48.61 15.76 -43.58
CA GLU A 251 49.88 15.10 -43.26
C GLU A 251 49.86 14.48 -41.86
N GLU A 252 50.74 13.50 -41.64
CA GLU A 252 50.90 12.88 -40.32
C GLU A 252 51.32 13.92 -39.26
N GLY A 253 50.58 13.99 -38.16
CA GLY A 253 50.83 14.91 -37.05
C GLY A 253 49.97 16.17 -37.05
N GLU A 254 49.17 16.43 -38.08
CA GLU A 254 48.27 17.59 -38.14
C GLU A 254 47.01 17.41 -37.27
N GLU A 255 46.52 18.52 -36.70
CA GLU A 255 45.26 18.55 -35.96
C GLU A 255 44.07 18.75 -36.91
N VAL A 256 43.10 17.84 -36.85
CA VAL A 256 41.84 17.89 -37.62
C VAL A 256 40.64 17.92 -36.67
N VAL A 257 39.50 18.42 -37.15
CA VAL A 257 38.25 18.42 -36.38
C VAL A 257 37.28 17.45 -37.03
N VAL A 258 36.68 16.57 -36.23
CA VAL A 258 35.68 15.61 -36.74
C VAL A 258 34.39 16.36 -37.06
N THR A 259 33.97 16.37 -38.31
CA THR A 259 32.76 17.06 -38.80
C THR A 259 31.54 16.15 -38.81
N ALA A 260 31.73 14.86 -39.09
CA ALA A 260 30.69 13.84 -39.21
C ALA A 260 31.23 12.43 -38.88
N ILE A 261 30.33 11.46 -38.72
CA ILE A 261 30.59 10.03 -38.47
C ILE A 261 29.61 9.19 -39.28
#